data_AF-A0A8C3R7Z9-F1
#
_entry.id   AF-A0A8C3R7Z9-F1
#
_cell.length_a   1.000
_cell.length_b   1.000
_cell.length_c   1.000
_cell.angle_alpha   90.00
_cell.angle_beta   90.00
_cell.angle_gamma   90.00
#
_symmetry.space_group_name_H-M   'P 1'
#
loop_
_entity.id
_entity.type
_entity.pdbx_description
1 polymer ?
#
loop_
_entity_poly.entity_id
_entity_poly.type
_entity_poly.pdbx_seq_one_letter_code
_entity_poly.pdbx_strand_id
1 'polypeptide(L)'
;ILMQRRLFLYNFRNLRKAKGRRETYLCYVVKRRDSATSCSLDFGYLRNQMGCHVEVLFLRYIAAWDLDPGRCYRITWFTSWSPCYDCAQHIANFLRSYPNLTLRIFMARLYFCEDRKAEPEGLRRLHKAGAQIAIMTFKDYFYCWNTFVENREQAFKGWEGLHENSVHLARKLRRILLPLYEVDDLRDAFKILGL
;
A
#
# COMPACT_ATOMS: atom_id res chain seq x y z
N ILE A 1 18.41 8.03 5.56
CA ILE A 1 18.19 7.31 6.83
C ILE A 1 17.66 5.93 6.49
N LEU A 2 18.37 4.86 6.89
CA LEU A 2 17.96 3.47 6.61
C LEU A 2 17.27 2.84 7.82
N MET A 3 16.36 1.90 7.57
CA MET A 3 15.64 1.13 8.57
C MET A 3 16.51 -0.04 9.06
N GLN A 4 16.46 -0.34 10.36
CA GLN A 4 17.13 -1.52 10.90
C GLN A 4 16.51 -2.81 10.35
N ARG A 5 17.36 -3.80 10.04
CA ARG A 5 16.95 -5.13 9.50
C ARG A 5 15.86 -5.78 10.34
N ARG A 6 16.00 -5.78 11.68
CA ARG A 6 15.02 -6.40 12.58
C ARG A 6 13.64 -5.76 12.45
N LEU A 7 13.58 -4.44 12.28
CA LEU A 7 12.33 -3.69 12.17
C LEU A 7 11.63 -4.04 10.86
N PHE A 8 12.38 -4.10 9.76
CA PHE A 8 11.83 -4.50 8.48
C PHE A 8 11.29 -5.94 8.53
N LEU A 9 12.11 -6.91 8.95
CA LEU A 9 11.70 -8.32 9.02
C LEU A 9 10.52 -8.54 9.98
N TYR A 10 10.45 -7.80 11.08
CA TYR A 10 9.32 -7.90 12.01
C TYR A 10 8.04 -7.28 11.43
N ASN A 11 8.12 -6.05 10.91
CA ASN A 11 6.95 -5.28 10.52
C ASN A 11 6.46 -5.59 9.12
N PHE A 12 7.31 -5.97 8.16
CA PHE A 12 6.90 -6.23 6.78
C PHE A 12 6.53 -7.70 6.50
N ARG A 13 6.72 -8.60 7.47
CA ARG A 13 6.38 -10.03 7.30
C ARG A 13 4.88 -10.25 7.08
N ASN A 14 4.49 -10.80 5.94
CA ASN A 14 3.10 -11.00 5.48
C ASN A 14 2.35 -12.15 6.19
N LEU A 15 2.40 -12.19 7.52
CA LEU A 15 1.68 -13.18 8.31
C LEU A 15 0.17 -13.09 8.08
N ARG A 16 -0.51 -14.24 8.02
CA ARG A 16 -1.98 -14.32 7.95
C ARG A 16 -2.66 -13.73 9.19
N LYS A 17 -2.05 -13.92 10.35
CA LYS A 17 -2.48 -13.35 11.64
C LYS A 17 -1.27 -12.72 12.31
N ALA A 18 -1.28 -11.40 12.45
CA ALA A 18 -0.17 -10.64 13.03
C ALA A 18 -0.60 -9.96 14.33
N LYS A 19 -0.90 -10.77 15.36
CA LYS A 19 -1.24 -10.27 16.70
C LYS A 19 -0.07 -9.44 17.27
N GLY A 20 -0.37 -8.34 17.93
CA GLY A 20 0.62 -7.50 18.61
C GLY A 20 1.34 -6.46 17.74
N ARG A 21 1.18 -6.48 16.41
CA ARG A 21 1.78 -5.46 15.53
C ARG A 21 0.93 -4.19 15.49
N ARG A 22 1.16 -3.30 16.45
CA ARG A 22 0.45 -2.01 16.58
C ARG A 22 1.09 -0.87 15.77
N GLU A 23 2.30 -1.09 15.25
CA GLU A 23 3.01 -0.10 14.45
C GLU A 23 2.80 -0.35 12.95
N THR A 24 2.65 0.76 12.21
CA THR A 24 2.55 0.79 10.76
C THR A 24 3.72 1.56 10.20
N TYR A 25 4.46 0.91 9.31
CA TYR A 25 5.61 1.48 8.61
C TYR A 25 5.24 1.68 7.14
N LEU A 26 5.71 2.79 6.58
CA LEU A 26 5.51 3.17 5.19
C LEU A 26 6.86 3.57 4.62
N CYS A 27 7.38 2.78 3.68
CA CYS A 27 8.49 3.19 2.84
C CYS A 27 7.94 3.86 1.59
N TYR A 28 8.52 4.98 1.17
CA TYR A 28 8.02 5.73 0.02
C TYR A 28 9.11 6.06 -0.98
N VAL A 29 8.70 6.20 -2.23
CA VAL A 29 9.47 6.81 -3.31
C VAL A 29 8.60 7.86 -3.98
N VAL A 30 9.10 9.08 -4.08
CA VAL A 30 8.47 10.19 -4.80
C VAL A 30 9.35 10.50 -6.00
N LYS A 31 8.78 10.37 -7.20
CA LYS A 31 9.42 10.81 -8.44
C LYS A 31 8.64 12.00 -8.97
N ARG A 32 9.32 13.14 -9.16
CA ARG A 32 8.75 14.34 -9.77
C ARG A 32 9.40 14.53 -11.14
N ARG A 33 8.58 14.73 -12.16
CA ARG A 33 9.06 15.07 -13.50
C ARG A 33 9.27 16.58 -13.57
N ASP A 34 10.51 17.00 -13.73
CA ASP A 34 10.89 18.42 -13.80
C ASP A 34 10.96 18.91 -15.25
N SER A 35 11.27 18.02 -16.20
CA SER A 35 11.24 18.32 -17.63
C SER A 35 11.05 17.05 -18.47
N ALA A 36 11.19 17.16 -19.79
CA ALA A 36 11.23 15.99 -20.67
C ALA A 36 12.37 15.02 -20.33
N THR A 37 13.48 15.54 -19.78
CA THR A 37 14.74 14.81 -19.56
C THR A 37 15.19 14.76 -18.10
N SER A 38 14.59 15.52 -17.19
CA SER A 38 14.98 15.59 -15.77
C SER A 38 13.88 15.11 -14.81
N CYS A 39 14.30 14.43 -13.75
CA CYS A 39 13.47 13.85 -12.71
C CYS A 39 14.15 14.02 -11.35
N SER A 40 13.44 14.56 -10.36
CA SER A 40 13.89 14.50 -8.97
C SER A 40 13.32 13.27 -8.29
N LEU A 41 14.12 12.66 -7.40
CA LEU A 41 13.74 11.47 -6.66
C LEU A 41 14.00 11.70 -5.17
N ASP A 42 12.97 11.50 -4.36
CA ASP A 42 13.10 11.41 -2.92
C ASP A 42 12.54 10.08 -2.42
N PHE A 43 13.15 9.57 -1.35
CA PHE A 43 12.76 8.29 -0.78
C PHE A 43 13.10 8.23 0.69
N GLY A 44 12.30 7.48 1.43
CA GLY A 44 12.49 7.33 2.86
C GLY A 44 11.50 6.36 3.45
N TYR A 45 11.44 6.36 4.78
CA TYR A 45 10.39 5.64 5.49
C TYR A 45 9.85 6.48 6.63
N LEU A 46 8.58 6.26 6.94
CA LEU A 46 7.86 6.84 8.05
C LEU A 46 7.28 5.72 8.91
N ARG A 47 7.00 6.05 10.17
CA ARG A 47 6.20 5.21 11.06
C ARG A 47 5.08 6.05 11.66
N ASN A 48 3.99 5.40 12.05
CA ASN A 48 2.92 6.06 12.78
C ASN A 48 3.43 6.66 14.10
N GLN A 49 2.81 7.74 14.53
CA GLN A 49 3.05 8.40 15.80
C GLN A 49 1.82 8.25 16.70
N MET A 50 1.95 8.58 17.99
CA MET A 50 0.80 8.51 18.91
C MET A 50 -0.37 9.33 18.37
N GLY A 51 -1.50 8.68 18.12
CA GLY A 51 -2.71 9.33 17.59
C GLY A 51 -2.65 9.71 16.11
N CYS A 52 -1.58 9.40 15.37
CA CYS A 52 -1.45 9.78 13.96
C CYS A 52 -0.98 8.62 13.08
N HIS A 53 -1.82 8.22 12.14
CA HIS A 53 -1.52 7.18 11.16
C HIS A 53 -0.46 7.65 10.15
N VAL A 54 0.33 6.69 9.65
CA VAL A 54 1.50 6.99 8.81
C VAL A 54 1.13 7.61 7.47
N GLU A 55 -0.05 7.27 6.96
CA GLU A 55 -0.62 7.80 5.73
C GLU A 55 -0.90 9.30 5.87
N VAL A 56 -1.48 9.72 7.00
CA VAL A 56 -1.76 11.14 7.27
C VAL A 56 -0.46 11.92 7.45
N LEU A 57 0.53 11.34 8.13
CA LEU A 57 1.87 11.94 8.24
C LEU A 57 2.51 12.14 6.86
N PHE A 58 2.41 11.15 5.97
CA PHE A 58 2.93 11.28 4.61
C PHE A 58 2.17 12.36 3.81
N LEU A 59 0.84 12.42 3.90
CA LEU A 59 0.06 13.44 3.20
C LEU A 59 0.45 14.86 3.64
N ARG A 60 0.72 15.09 4.93
CA ARG A 60 1.24 16.37 5.43
C ARG A 60 2.64 16.66 4.89
N TYR A 61 3.51 15.65 4.89
CA TYR A 61 4.86 15.76 4.37
C TYR A 61 4.88 16.19 2.89
N ILE A 62 4.09 15.53 2.04
CA ILE A 62 4.05 15.84 0.61
C ILE A 62 3.31 17.15 0.31
N ALA A 63 2.32 17.53 1.12
CA ALA A 63 1.65 18.83 0.96
C ALA A 63 2.60 20.00 1.24
N ALA A 64 3.62 19.81 2.09
CA ALA A 64 4.64 20.83 2.36
C ALA A 64 5.63 21.04 1.20
N TRP A 65 5.61 20.19 0.16
CA TRP A 65 6.49 20.30 -1.01
C TRP A 65 6.04 21.34 -2.05
N ASP A 66 4.93 22.04 -1.81
CA ASP A 66 4.28 22.96 -2.75
C ASP A 66 4.11 22.32 -4.14
N LEU A 67 3.15 21.39 -4.23
CA LEU A 67 2.94 20.57 -5.43
C LEU A 67 2.48 21.43 -6.61
N ASP A 68 3.41 21.75 -7.51
CA ASP A 68 3.19 22.47 -8.76
C ASP A 68 2.13 21.76 -9.63
N PRO A 69 0.97 22.40 -9.90
CA PRO A 69 -0.07 21.84 -10.74
C PRO A 69 0.39 21.54 -12.18
N GLY A 70 1.47 22.15 -12.66
CA GLY A 70 2.04 21.87 -13.99
C GLY A 70 2.89 20.61 -14.06
N ARG A 71 3.22 19.96 -12.93
CA ARG A 71 4.14 18.81 -12.88
C ARG A 71 3.44 17.50 -12.57
N CYS A 72 4.02 16.42 -13.09
CA CYS A 72 3.57 15.07 -12.81
C CYS A 72 4.35 14.45 -11.65
N TYR A 73 3.62 13.87 -10.71
CA TYR A 73 4.18 13.20 -9.54
C TYR A 73 3.84 11.71 -9.57
N ARG A 74 4.82 10.87 -9.28
CA ARG A 74 4.64 9.42 -9.14
C ARG A 74 5.09 9.01 -7.75
N ILE A 75 4.12 8.66 -6.91
CA ILE A 75 4.36 8.23 -5.54
C ILE A 75 4.16 6.72 -5.46
N THR A 76 5.10 6.04 -4.85
CA THR A 76 5.01 4.60 -4.58
C THR A 76 5.20 4.36 -3.08
N TRP A 77 4.23 3.73 -2.46
CA TRP A 77 4.27 3.33 -1.05
C TRP A 77 4.44 1.82 -0.93
N PHE A 78 5.25 1.40 0.04
CA PHE A 78 5.33 0.04 0.53
C PHE A 78 4.96 0.07 2.01
N THR A 79 3.80 -0.46 2.36
CA THR A 79 3.25 -0.35 3.72
C THR A 79 3.20 -1.70 4.41
N SER A 80 3.47 -1.70 5.72
CA SER A 80 3.38 -2.91 6.53
C SER A 80 1.92 -3.40 6.71
N TRP A 81 0.96 -2.48 6.68
CA TRP A 81 -0.48 -2.71 6.74
C TRP A 81 -1.18 -1.90 5.66
N SER A 82 -2.34 -2.37 5.19
CA SER A 82 -3.24 -1.58 4.37
C SER A 82 -3.81 -0.40 5.17
N PRO A 83 -4.15 0.72 4.51
CA PRO A 83 -4.77 1.84 5.20
C PRO A 83 -6.11 1.46 5.82
N CYS A 84 -6.43 2.09 6.95
CA CYS A 84 -7.78 2.03 7.52
C CYS A 84 -8.77 2.84 6.65
N TYR A 85 -10.07 2.71 6.94
CA TYR A 85 -11.13 3.40 6.21
C TYR A 85 -10.94 4.92 6.15
N ASP A 86 -10.67 5.58 7.27
CA ASP A 86 -10.51 7.04 7.30
C ASP A 86 -9.26 7.51 6.53
N CYS A 87 -8.15 6.77 6.65
CA CYS A 87 -6.93 7.06 5.90
C CYS A 87 -7.16 6.88 4.40
N ALA A 88 -7.86 5.82 4.00
CA ALA A 88 -8.24 5.60 2.61
C ALA A 88 -9.09 6.76 2.05
N GLN A 89 -10.02 7.30 2.85
CA GLN A 89 -10.81 8.46 2.48
C GLN A 89 -9.96 9.73 2.33
N HIS A 90 -9.04 10.00 3.27
CA HIS A 90 -8.12 11.14 3.17
C HIS A 90 -7.24 11.05 1.91
N ILE A 91 -6.68 9.88 1.62
CA ILE A 91 -5.87 9.67 0.43
C ILE A 91 -6.71 9.87 -0.85
N ALA A 92 -7.92 9.33 -0.90
CA ALA A 92 -8.80 9.49 -2.06
C ALA A 92 -9.14 10.97 -2.33
N ASN A 93 -9.41 11.74 -1.27
CA ASN A 93 -9.66 13.18 -1.38
C ASN A 93 -8.40 13.95 -1.83
N PHE A 94 -7.24 13.55 -1.33
CA PHE A 94 -5.96 14.11 -1.76
C PHE A 94 -5.71 13.87 -3.25
N LEU A 95 -5.91 12.65 -3.75
CA LEU A 95 -5.75 12.33 -5.18
C LEU A 95 -6.68 13.14 -6.08
N ARG A 96 -7.93 13.39 -5.66
CA ARG A 96 -8.85 14.24 -6.41
C ARG A 96 -8.39 15.69 -6.50
N SER A 97 -7.70 16.18 -5.47
CA SER A 97 -7.19 17.55 -5.43
C SER A 97 -5.94 17.73 -6.30
N TYR A 98 -5.24 16.65 -6.63
CA TYR A 98 -4.00 16.65 -7.40
C TYR A 98 -4.06 15.66 -8.57
N PRO A 99 -4.73 15.99 -9.69
CA PRO A 99 -4.96 15.06 -10.80
C PRO A 99 -3.66 14.59 -11.50
N ASN A 100 -2.58 15.36 -11.38
CA ASN A 100 -1.27 15.01 -11.95
C ASN A 100 -0.43 14.08 -11.05
N LEU A 101 -1.00 13.67 -9.92
CA LEU A 101 -0.38 12.74 -8.98
C LEU A 101 -0.90 11.32 -9.20
N THR A 102 0.04 10.40 -9.39
CA THR A 102 -0.26 8.97 -9.44
C THR A 102 0.28 8.29 -8.19
N LEU A 103 -0.56 7.49 -7.54
CA LEU A 103 -0.21 6.78 -6.32
C LEU A 103 -0.28 5.26 -6.53
N ARG A 104 0.80 4.58 -6.17
CA ARG A 104 0.86 3.12 -6.06
C ARG A 104 1.06 2.72 -4.61
N ILE A 105 0.27 1.76 -4.12
CA ILE A 105 0.37 1.26 -2.74
C ILE A 105 0.55 -0.25 -2.78
N PHE A 106 1.72 -0.71 -2.33
CA PHE A 106 2.04 -2.11 -2.15
C PHE A 106 1.97 -2.47 -0.66
N MET A 107 1.05 -3.35 -0.29
CA MET A 107 0.74 -3.66 1.11
C MET A 107 1.27 -5.04 1.48
N ALA A 108 2.00 -5.14 2.58
CA ALA A 108 2.45 -6.44 3.11
C ALA A 108 1.30 -7.25 3.71
N ARG A 109 0.30 -6.59 4.30
CA ARG A 109 -0.85 -7.21 4.96
C ARG A 109 -2.10 -6.36 4.78
N LEU A 110 -3.26 -7.01 4.88
CA LEU A 110 -4.57 -6.36 4.89
C LEU A 110 -5.05 -6.17 6.34
N TYR A 111 -5.33 -4.93 6.72
CA TYR A 111 -5.83 -4.52 8.03
C TYR A 111 -7.36 -4.67 8.10
N PHE A 112 -7.84 -5.45 9.06
CA PHE A 112 -9.28 -5.67 9.34
C PHE A 112 -10.21 -5.85 8.14
N CYS A 113 -9.73 -6.47 7.06
CA CYS A 113 -10.52 -6.70 5.85
C CYS A 113 -11.41 -7.95 5.99
N GLU A 114 -12.36 -7.94 6.92
CA GLU A 114 -13.43 -8.94 7.06
C GLU A 114 -14.75 -8.35 6.54
N ASP A 115 -15.68 -9.17 6.05
CA ASP A 115 -16.85 -8.68 5.27
C ASP A 115 -17.76 -7.70 6.02
N ARG A 116 -17.72 -7.70 7.35
CA ARG A 116 -18.53 -6.80 8.21
C ARG A 116 -17.80 -5.51 8.63
N LYS A 117 -16.61 -5.26 8.09
CA LYS A 117 -15.75 -4.15 8.48
C LYS A 117 -15.75 -3.05 7.40
N ALA A 118 -15.37 -1.83 7.78
CA ALA A 118 -15.41 -0.68 6.87
C ALA A 118 -14.18 -0.61 5.95
N GLU A 119 -13.09 -1.27 6.33
CA GLU A 119 -11.79 -1.25 5.66
C GLU A 119 -11.85 -1.72 4.19
N PRO A 120 -12.57 -2.81 3.82
CA PRO A 120 -12.79 -3.18 2.42
C PRO A 120 -13.37 -2.03 1.58
N GLU A 121 -14.32 -1.27 2.12
CA GLU A 121 -14.92 -0.14 1.42
C GLU A 121 -13.94 1.01 1.25
N GLY A 122 -13.07 1.25 2.23
CA GLY A 122 -11.95 2.18 2.10
C GLY A 122 -11.04 1.82 0.93
N LEU A 123 -10.66 0.55 0.80
CA LEU A 123 -9.82 0.07 -0.31
C LEU A 123 -10.50 0.21 -1.68
N ARG A 124 -11.82 -0.07 -1.76
CA ARG A 124 -12.59 0.17 -2.99
C ARG A 124 -12.60 1.64 -3.39
N ARG A 125 -12.77 2.55 -2.42
CA ARG A 125 -12.74 3.99 -2.68
C ARG A 125 -11.39 4.48 -3.16
N LEU A 126 -10.30 3.99 -2.58
CA LEU A 126 -8.94 4.25 -3.06
C LEU A 126 -8.77 3.82 -4.51
N HIS A 127 -9.19 2.59 -4.83
CA HIS A 127 -9.11 2.06 -6.18
C HIS A 127 -9.93 2.91 -7.17
N LYS A 128 -11.17 3.28 -6.80
CA LYS A 128 -12.03 4.17 -7.61
C LYS A 128 -11.45 5.58 -7.77
N ALA A 129 -10.66 6.06 -6.81
CA ALA A 129 -9.95 7.34 -6.90
C ALA A 129 -8.70 7.28 -7.79
N GLY A 130 -8.41 6.14 -8.43
CA GLY A 130 -7.27 5.96 -9.34
C GLY A 130 -5.98 5.46 -8.67
N ALA A 131 -6.00 5.16 -7.37
CA ALA A 131 -4.84 4.57 -6.69
C ALA A 131 -4.63 3.12 -7.15
N GLN A 132 -3.42 2.80 -7.59
CA GLN A 132 -3.04 1.43 -7.92
C GLN A 132 -2.64 0.71 -6.65
N ILE A 133 -3.47 -0.22 -6.18
CA ILE A 133 -3.24 -0.93 -4.92
C ILE A 133 -2.96 -2.42 -5.18
N ALA A 134 -1.94 -2.95 -4.52
CA ALA A 134 -1.48 -4.33 -4.70
C ALA A 134 -0.92 -4.91 -3.40
N ILE A 135 -0.75 -6.23 -3.37
CA ILE A 135 -0.04 -6.92 -2.28
C ILE A 135 1.43 -7.07 -2.66
N MET A 136 2.32 -6.87 -1.69
CA MET A 136 3.76 -7.04 -1.88
C MET A 136 4.09 -8.48 -2.27
N THR A 137 4.91 -8.61 -3.32
CA THR A 137 5.53 -9.84 -3.81
C THR A 137 6.98 -9.93 -3.34
N PHE A 138 7.65 -11.04 -3.64
CA PHE A 138 9.09 -11.18 -3.36
C PHE A 138 9.91 -10.04 -3.97
N LYS A 139 9.57 -9.58 -5.19
CA LYS A 139 10.28 -8.49 -5.87
C LYS A 139 10.16 -7.18 -5.10
N ASP A 140 8.99 -6.90 -4.54
CA ASP A 140 8.76 -5.69 -3.75
C ASP A 140 9.53 -5.74 -2.43
N TYR A 141 9.57 -6.89 -1.76
CA TYR A 141 10.40 -7.05 -0.56
C TYR A 141 11.89 -6.93 -0.85
N PHE A 142 12.36 -7.52 -1.94
CA PHE A 142 13.74 -7.40 -2.40
C PHE A 142 14.10 -5.93 -2.70
N TYR A 143 13.22 -5.21 -3.40
CA TYR A 143 13.38 -3.78 -3.65
C TYR A 143 13.47 -3.01 -2.34
N CYS A 144 12.51 -3.20 -1.44
CA CYS A 144 12.50 -2.48 -0.18
C CYS A 144 13.73 -2.75 0.69
N TRP A 145 14.21 -4.00 0.69
CA TRP A 145 15.41 -4.39 1.42
C TRP A 145 16.66 -3.67 0.92
N ASN A 146 16.80 -3.51 -0.39
CA ASN A 146 17.96 -2.85 -0.99
C ASN A 146 17.88 -1.32 -0.97
N THR A 147 16.68 -0.74 -0.86
CA THR A 147 16.50 0.73 -0.88
C THR A 147 16.35 1.33 0.51
N PHE A 148 15.65 0.66 1.44
CA PHE A 148 15.24 1.26 2.71
C PHE A 148 15.88 0.62 3.94
N VAL A 149 16.59 -0.50 3.81
CA VAL A 149 17.11 -1.27 4.96
C VAL A 149 18.62 -1.20 5.02
N GLU A 150 19.18 -1.07 6.23
CA GLU A 150 20.62 -1.19 6.47
C GLU A 150 21.04 -2.67 6.34
N ASN A 151 21.24 -3.12 5.10
CA ASN A 151 21.45 -4.53 4.80
C ASN A 151 22.91 -4.99 4.89
N ARG A 152 23.89 -4.08 4.90
CA ARG A 152 25.34 -4.38 4.94
C ARG A 152 25.73 -5.46 3.93
N GLU A 153 25.29 -5.27 2.68
CA GLU A 153 25.52 -6.19 1.54
C GLU A 153 24.89 -7.58 1.66
N GLN A 154 24.09 -7.83 2.71
CA GLN A 154 23.36 -9.09 2.82
C GLN A 154 22.17 -9.09 1.88
N ALA A 155 22.06 -10.14 1.07
CA ALA A 155 20.90 -10.34 0.22
C ALA A 155 19.63 -10.58 1.06
N PHE A 156 18.49 -10.09 0.55
CA PHE A 156 17.20 -10.39 1.14
C PHE A 156 16.90 -11.90 1.07
N LYS A 157 16.62 -12.51 2.22
CA LYS A 157 16.14 -13.89 2.30
C LYS A 157 14.65 -13.87 2.65
N GLY A 158 13.83 -14.41 1.75
CA GLY A 158 12.41 -14.59 2.01
C GLY A 158 12.19 -15.54 3.19
N TRP A 159 11.19 -15.25 4.02
CA TRP A 159 10.76 -16.17 5.07
C TRP A 159 9.88 -17.28 4.48
N GLU A 160 9.75 -18.37 5.22
CA GLU A 160 8.85 -19.47 4.89
C GLU A 160 7.40 -18.98 4.73
N GLY A 161 6.76 -19.38 3.63
CA GLY A 161 5.38 -19.00 3.33
C GLY A 161 5.22 -17.61 2.70
N LEU A 162 6.30 -16.89 2.37
CA LEU A 162 6.21 -15.53 1.81
C LEU A 162 5.37 -15.50 0.54
N HIS A 163 5.65 -16.39 -0.41
CA HIS A 163 4.97 -16.42 -1.71
C HIS A 163 3.50 -16.83 -1.55
N GLU A 164 3.24 -17.91 -0.82
CA GLU A 164 1.92 -18.48 -0.57
C GLU A 164 1.00 -17.45 0.12
N ASN A 165 1.52 -16.73 1.11
CA ASN A 165 0.78 -15.68 1.79
C ASN A 165 0.53 -14.46 0.87
N SER A 166 1.50 -14.08 0.04
CA SER A 166 1.33 -13.01 -0.95
C SER A 166 0.20 -13.35 -1.94
N VAL A 167 0.21 -14.57 -2.49
CA VAL A 167 -0.85 -15.06 -3.39
C VAL A 167 -2.22 -15.07 -2.71
N HIS A 168 -2.29 -15.57 -1.48
CA HIS A 168 -3.54 -15.61 -0.72
C HIS A 168 -4.11 -14.21 -0.46
N LEU A 169 -3.27 -13.29 0.02
CA LEU A 169 -3.64 -11.90 0.26
C LEU A 169 -4.04 -11.20 -1.05
N ALA A 170 -3.34 -11.45 -2.16
CA ALA A 170 -3.66 -10.88 -3.46
C ALA A 170 -5.04 -11.33 -3.97
N ARG A 171 -5.37 -12.62 -3.81
CA ARG A 171 -6.71 -13.15 -4.11
C ARG A 171 -7.79 -12.52 -3.21
N LYS A 172 -7.47 -12.29 -1.94
CA LYS A 172 -8.39 -11.59 -1.02
C LYS A 172 -8.60 -10.14 -1.42
N LEU A 173 -7.53 -9.41 -1.75
CA LEU A 173 -7.62 -8.04 -2.26
C LEU A 173 -8.45 -7.98 -3.53
N ARG A 174 -8.21 -8.87 -4.50
CA ARG A 174 -9.02 -8.93 -5.74
C ARG A 174 -10.50 -9.07 -5.44
N ARG A 175 -10.88 -9.95 -4.50
CA ARG A 175 -12.29 -10.09 -4.06
C ARG A 175 -12.87 -8.84 -3.42
N ILE A 176 -12.06 -8.08 -2.68
CA ILE A 176 -12.49 -6.81 -2.10
C ILE A 176 -12.75 -5.77 -3.19
N LEU A 177 -11.90 -5.74 -4.23
CA LEU A 177 -11.96 -4.74 -5.30
C LEU A 177 -12.94 -5.09 -6.42
N LEU A 178 -13.36 -6.35 -6.51
CA LEU A 178 -14.39 -6.77 -7.44
C LEU A 178 -15.68 -5.94 -7.21
N PRO A 179 -16.28 -5.40 -8.27
CA PRO A 179 -17.57 -4.73 -8.17
C PRO A 179 -18.62 -5.71 -7.62
N LEU A 180 -19.47 -5.25 -6.69
CA LEU A 180 -20.48 -6.11 -6.06
C LEU A 180 -21.44 -6.73 -7.07
N TYR A 181 -21.74 -6.04 -8.19
CA TYR A 181 -22.60 -6.57 -9.26
C TYR A 181 -22.02 -7.81 -9.94
N GLU A 182 -20.70 -7.93 -10.09
CA GLU A 182 -20.08 -9.13 -10.70
C GLU A 182 -20.15 -10.34 -9.77
N VAL A 183 -20.20 -10.11 -8.46
CA VAL A 183 -20.32 -11.18 -7.46
C VAL A 183 -21.76 -11.68 -7.39
N ASP A 184 -22.73 -10.79 -7.53
CA ASP A 184 -24.16 -11.12 -7.60
C ASP A 184 -24.48 -11.83 -8.92
N ASP A 185 -23.99 -11.34 -10.07
CA ASP A 185 -24.12 -12.02 -11.37
C ASP A 185 -23.50 -13.42 -11.34
N LEU A 186 -22.35 -13.61 -10.68
CA LEU A 186 -21.76 -14.94 -10.54
C LEU A 186 -22.62 -15.84 -9.63
N ARG A 187 -23.14 -15.33 -8.50
CA ARG A 187 -24.03 -16.12 -7.63
C ARG A 187 -25.32 -16.49 -8.32
N ASP A 188 -25.89 -15.57 -9.09
CA ASP A 188 -27.11 -15.80 -9.84
C ASP A 188 -26.84 -16.77 -11.00
N ALA A 189 -25.68 -16.67 -11.67
CA ALA A 189 -25.24 -17.66 -12.65
C ALA A 189 -25.04 -19.05 -12.03
N PHE A 190 -24.43 -19.16 -10.84
CA PHE A 190 -24.29 -20.45 -10.14
C PHE A 190 -25.65 -21.02 -9.71
N LYS A 191 -26.58 -20.18 -9.25
CA LYS A 191 -27.97 -20.59 -8.97
C LYS A 191 -28.70 -21.06 -10.23
N ILE A 192 -28.55 -20.36 -11.35
CA ILE A 192 -29.15 -20.74 -12.64
C ILE A 192 -28.58 -22.08 -13.13
N LEU A 193 -27.30 -22.34 -12.87
CA LEU A 193 -26.62 -23.59 -13.22
C LEU A 193 -26.85 -24.74 -12.22
N GLY A 194 -27.61 -24.52 -11.14
CA GLY A 194 -27.92 -25.54 -10.14
C GLY A 194 -26.71 -26.05 -9.35
N LEU A 195 -25.65 -25.24 -9.24
CA LEU A 195 -24.40 -25.54 -8.55
C LEU A 195 -24.36 -24.93 -7.14
#